data_AF-A0A8C7ZVK3-F1
#
_entry.id   AF-A0A8C7ZVK3-F1
#
_cell.length_a   1.000
_cell.length_b   1.000
_cell.length_c   1.000
_cell.angle_alpha   90.00
_cell.angle_beta   90.00
_cell.angle_gamma   90.00
#
_symmetry.space_group_name_H-M   'P 1'
#
loop_
_entity.id
_entity.type
_entity.pdbx_description
1 polymer ?
#
loop_
_entity_poly.entity_id
_entity_poly.type
_entity_poly.pdbx_seq_one_letter_code
_entity_poly.pdbx_strand_id
1 'polypeptide(L)'
;MLVKETPLFCSLYNLDIFLDSIYTFWLFIQFSICIFCIICRLCVAKYNFQTANEQDLPFCKGDVLTIIGVTRDPNWYRARNTTGREGTIPANYVQKREGVKSGGKLSLMPWFHGKITREQAERLLYPPETGLFLVRESTNYPGDYTLCVSCDGKVEHYRIIYHNGKLTIDEEEYFENLMQLVEHYTKDADGLCTRLIKPKLMEGTVAAQDEFSRSGWALNRKELKLLQTIGKGEFGDVILGDYRGTRVAVKCIKNDATAQAFIAEASVMTQLRHNNLVQLLGVIVEERGSLYIVTEYMAKGSLVDYLRSRGRSVLGGDCLLKFSLDVCDAMEYLEANNFVHRDLAARNVLVSDDNIAKVSDFGLTKEASSIQDTAKLPVKWTSPEALREKRFSTKSDVWSYGILLWEIYSFGRVPYPRIPLKDVVPRVEKGYKMDAPDGCPPVVYDLMKQCWTLDAAMRPSFRMLREKLQHIRAKELYL
;
A
#
# COMPACT_ATOMS: atom_id res chain seq x y z
N MET A 1 -8.85 -73.01 -37.51
CA MET A 1 -8.75 -72.01 -36.44
C MET A 1 -9.64 -70.85 -36.85
N LEU A 2 -10.87 -70.84 -36.35
CA LEU A 2 -11.93 -69.86 -36.64
C LEU A 2 -12.09 -68.98 -35.39
N VAL A 3 -12.08 -67.65 -35.56
CA VAL A 3 -12.40 -66.68 -34.51
C VAL A 3 -13.84 -66.20 -34.70
N LYS A 4 -14.51 -66.06 -33.56
CA LYS A 4 -15.94 -65.86 -33.34
C LYS A 4 -16.43 -64.43 -33.65
N GLU A 5 -17.66 -64.33 -34.10
CA GLU A 5 -18.53 -63.16 -33.97
C GLU A 5 -19.22 -63.14 -32.58
N THR A 6 -19.50 -61.95 -32.04
CA THR A 6 -20.65 -61.68 -31.14
C THR A 6 -20.92 -60.17 -31.05
N PRO A 7 -22.18 -59.71 -30.89
CA PRO A 7 -22.60 -58.33 -31.07
C PRO A 7 -22.88 -57.55 -29.77
N LEU A 8 -23.16 -56.26 -29.95
CA LEU A 8 -23.44 -55.21 -28.95
C LEU A 8 -24.46 -55.59 -27.86
N PHE A 9 -24.14 -55.23 -26.61
CA PHE A 9 -25.11 -54.83 -25.60
C PHE A 9 -24.61 -53.56 -24.91
N CYS A 10 -25.23 -52.43 -25.23
CA CYS A 10 -25.02 -51.15 -24.56
C CYS A 10 -26.03 -51.08 -23.40
N SER A 11 -25.55 -51.08 -22.16
CA SER A 11 -26.37 -51.00 -20.94
C SER A 11 -25.99 -49.74 -20.16
N LEU A 12 -26.93 -48.79 -20.16
CA LEU A 12 -27.32 -47.70 -19.23
C LEU A 12 -26.53 -47.37 -17.93
N TYR A 13 -25.37 -47.94 -17.62
CA TYR A 13 -24.63 -47.69 -16.37
C TYR A 13 -23.59 -46.56 -16.42
N ASN A 14 -23.35 -45.96 -17.58
CA ASN A 14 -22.30 -44.93 -17.75
C ASN A 14 -22.80 -43.48 -17.69
N LEU A 15 -24.11 -43.22 -17.62
CA LEU A 15 -24.62 -41.84 -17.48
C LEU A 15 -24.64 -41.38 -16.02
N ASP A 16 -24.91 -42.26 -15.06
CA ASP A 16 -24.99 -41.88 -13.63
C ASP A 16 -23.62 -41.56 -13.04
N ILE A 17 -22.56 -42.27 -13.44
CA ILE A 17 -21.18 -42.02 -12.97
C ILE A 17 -20.62 -40.70 -13.55
N PHE A 18 -21.03 -40.34 -14.77
CA PHE A 18 -20.62 -39.08 -15.39
C PHE A 18 -21.37 -37.88 -14.78
N LEU A 19 -22.65 -38.04 -14.43
CA LEU A 19 -23.44 -37.03 -13.74
C LEU A 19 -22.98 -36.83 -12.29
N ASP A 20 -22.63 -37.90 -11.56
CA ASP A 20 -22.10 -37.80 -10.19
C ASP A 20 -20.72 -37.13 -10.17
N SER A 21 -19.86 -37.38 -11.17
CA SER A 21 -18.55 -36.74 -11.28
C SER A 21 -18.66 -35.25 -11.63
N ILE A 22 -19.60 -34.86 -12.49
CA ILE A 22 -19.89 -33.45 -12.80
C ILE A 22 -20.52 -32.75 -11.57
N TYR A 23 -21.42 -33.43 -10.84
CA TYR A 23 -22.02 -32.89 -9.61
C TYR A 23 -20.98 -32.73 -8.51
N THR A 24 -20.09 -33.70 -8.29
CA THR A 24 -18.99 -33.54 -7.32
C THR A 24 -18.00 -32.48 -7.76
N PHE A 25 -17.71 -32.32 -9.06
CA PHE A 25 -16.85 -31.25 -9.57
C PHE A 25 -17.50 -29.86 -9.42
N TRP A 26 -18.82 -29.74 -9.66
CA TRP A 26 -19.59 -28.52 -9.39
C TRP A 26 -19.69 -28.22 -7.90
N LEU A 27 -19.95 -29.22 -7.06
CA LEU A 27 -19.93 -29.08 -5.60
C LEU A 27 -18.54 -28.70 -5.11
N PHE A 28 -17.45 -29.20 -5.71
CA PHE A 28 -16.08 -28.81 -5.38
C PHE A 28 -15.77 -27.37 -5.79
N ILE A 29 -16.21 -26.93 -6.98
CA ILE A 29 -16.09 -25.53 -7.43
C ILE A 29 -16.92 -24.61 -6.51
N GLN A 30 -18.13 -25.02 -6.14
CA GLN A 30 -19.04 -24.25 -5.30
C GLN A 30 -18.60 -24.24 -3.82
N PHE A 31 -18.00 -25.33 -3.32
CA PHE A 31 -17.30 -25.38 -2.03
C PHE A 31 -16.02 -24.54 -2.04
N SER A 32 -15.23 -24.58 -3.12
CA SER A 32 -14.04 -23.73 -3.26
C SER A 32 -14.40 -22.26 -3.30
N ILE A 33 -15.46 -21.87 -4.01
CA ILE A 33 -16.00 -20.50 -4.03
C ILE A 33 -16.51 -20.10 -2.64
N CYS A 34 -17.19 -20.99 -1.91
CA CYS A 34 -17.65 -20.75 -0.53
C CYS A 34 -16.50 -20.60 0.47
N ILE A 35 -15.47 -21.44 0.39
CA ILE A 35 -14.30 -21.38 1.31
C ILE A 35 -13.41 -20.18 0.97
N PHE A 36 -13.19 -19.87 -0.31
CA PHE A 36 -12.46 -18.65 -0.72
C PHE A 36 -13.22 -17.35 -0.41
N CYS A 37 -14.55 -17.37 -0.29
CA CYS A 37 -15.33 -16.21 0.18
C CYS A 37 -15.13 -15.91 1.67
N ILE A 38 -14.65 -16.87 2.46
CA ILE A 38 -14.47 -16.69 3.92
C ILE A 38 -13.09 -16.07 4.23
N ILE A 39 -12.10 -16.23 3.35
CA ILE A 39 -10.73 -15.73 3.56
C ILE A 39 -10.66 -14.19 3.39
N CYS A 40 -11.46 -13.60 2.49
CA CYS A 40 -11.59 -12.15 2.35
C CYS A 40 -13.01 -11.69 2.66
N ARG A 41 -13.21 -11.17 3.87
CA ARG A 41 -14.53 -10.73 4.35
C ARG A 41 -14.93 -9.34 3.89
N LEU A 42 -14.10 -8.59 3.17
CA LEU A 42 -14.43 -7.23 2.74
C LEU A 42 -14.81 -7.20 1.26
N CYS A 43 -15.88 -6.49 0.93
CA CYS A 43 -16.30 -6.22 -0.43
C CYS A 43 -16.65 -4.74 -0.61
N VAL A 44 -16.61 -4.28 -1.86
CA VAL A 44 -17.09 -2.96 -2.29
C VAL A 44 -18.31 -3.13 -3.19
N ALA A 45 -19.33 -2.32 -2.98
CA ALA A 45 -20.50 -2.28 -3.83
C ALA A 45 -20.18 -1.71 -5.22
N LYS A 46 -20.53 -2.42 -6.28
CA LYS A 46 -20.40 -1.97 -7.68
C LYS A 46 -21.58 -1.11 -8.13
N TYR A 47 -22.74 -1.31 -7.52
CA TYR A 47 -24.00 -0.65 -7.86
C TYR A 47 -24.75 -0.23 -6.59
N ASN A 48 -25.73 0.66 -6.73
CA ASN A 48 -26.68 0.95 -5.66
C ASN A 48 -27.62 -0.25 -5.50
N PHE A 49 -27.93 -0.63 -4.27
CA PHE A 49 -28.93 -1.63 -3.95
C PHE A 49 -29.95 -1.01 -3.00
N GLN A 50 -31.15 -0.78 -3.53
CA GLN A 50 -32.31 -0.35 -2.78
C GLN A 50 -33.31 -1.51 -2.77
N THR A 51 -33.93 -1.71 -1.61
CA THR A 51 -34.82 -2.85 -1.37
C THR A 51 -35.92 -2.41 -0.42
N ALA A 52 -37.12 -2.98 -0.62
CA ALA A 52 -38.25 -2.82 0.28
C ALA A 52 -38.32 -3.97 1.32
N ASN A 53 -37.44 -4.97 1.21
CA ASN A 53 -37.39 -6.12 2.11
C ASN A 53 -36.56 -5.77 3.36
N GLU A 54 -37.15 -5.94 4.55
CA GLU A 54 -36.49 -5.62 5.83
C GLU A 54 -35.29 -6.50 6.16
N GLN A 55 -35.18 -7.69 5.54
CA GLN A 55 -34.05 -8.60 5.76
C GLN A 55 -32.81 -8.19 4.94
N ASP A 56 -33.01 -7.42 3.88
CA ASP A 56 -31.96 -7.00 2.98
C ASP A 56 -31.25 -5.75 3.51
N LEU A 57 -29.95 -5.67 3.28
CA LEU A 57 -29.14 -4.52 3.65
C LEU A 57 -29.02 -3.58 2.46
N PRO A 58 -29.69 -2.41 2.43
CA PRO A 58 -29.48 -1.43 1.39
C PRO A 58 -28.10 -0.79 1.47
N PHE A 59 -27.52 -0.48 0.31
CA PHE A 59 -26.21 0.17 0.19
C PHE A 59 -26.09 0.99 -1.10
N CYS A 60 -25.16 1.94 -1.09
CA CYS A 60 -24.78 2.72 -2.26
C CYS A 60 -23.58 2.08 -2.97
N LYS A 61 -23.50 2.26 -4.29
CA LYS A 61 -22.30 1.96 -5.09
C LYS A 61 -21.11 2.57 -4.39
N GLY A 62 -20.03 1.81 -4.18
CA GLY A 62 -18.78 2.19 -3.53
C GLY A 62 -18.75 1.99 -2.01
N ASP A 63 -19.87 1.62 -1.39
CA ASP A 63 -19.90 1.29 0.04
C ASP A 63 -19.07 0.04 0.32
N VAL A 64 -18.38 0.06 1.46
CA VAL A 64 -17.59 -1.08 1.95
C VAL A 64 -18.46 -1.93 2.87
N LEU A 65 -18.55 -3.22 2.55
CA LEU A 65 -19.39 -4.19 3.24
C LEU A 65 -18.53 -5.34 3.75
N THR A 66 -18.83 -5.83 4.95
CA THR A 66 -18.16 -7.00 5.54
C THR A 66 -19.06 -8.22 5.41
N ILE A 67 -18.65 -9.22 4.63
CA ILE A 67 -19.31 -10.52 4.53
C ILE A 67 -19.17 -11.26 5.85
N ILE A 68 -20.30 -11.57 6.47
CA ILE A 68 -20.40 -12.30 7.74
C ILE A 68 -20.64 -13.79 7.48
N GLY A 69 -21.32 -14.11 6.37
CA GLY A 69 -21.58 -15.48 5.97
C GLY A 69 -22.20 -15.59 4.57
N VAL A 70 -22.16 -16.79 4.02
CA VAL A 70 -22.88 -17.15 2.80
C VAL A 70 -24.29 -17.60 3.16
N THR A 71 -25.28 -17.28 2.33
CA THR A 71 -26.65 -17.81 2.51
C THR A 71 -26.80 -19.18 1.82
N ARG A 72 -27.99 -19.79 1.90
CA ARG A 72 -28.29 -21.02 1.14
C ARG A 72 -28.30 -20.77 -0.37
N ASP A 73 -28.60 -19.55 -0.80
CA ASP A 73 -28.53 -19.14 -2.19
C ASP A 73 -27.13 -18.53 -2.45
N PRO A 74 -26.33 -19.10 -3.37
CA PRO A 74 -24.99 -18.57 -3.69
C PRO A 74 -25.02 -17.16 -4.29
N ASN A 75 -26.18 -16.68 -4.75
CA ASN A 75 -26.35 -15.32 -5.25
C ASN A 75 -26.50 -14.29 -4.12
N TRP A 76 -26.58 -14.72 -2.86
CA TRP A 76 -26.79 -13.84 -1.71
C TRP A 76 -25.80 -14.11 -0.58
N TYR A 77 -25.27 -13.01 -0.03
CA TYR A 77 -24.43 -13.01 1.17
C TYR A 77 -25.13 -12.34 2.33
N ARG A 78 -24.79 -12.74 3.55
CA ARG A 78 -25.09 -11.97 4.76
C ARG A 78 -23.92 -11.05 5.05
N ALA A 79 -24.18 -9.75 5.13
CA ALA A 79 -23.15 -8.73 5.27
C ALA A 79 -23.46 -7.71 6.36
N ARG A 80 -22.43 -6.97 6.77
CA ARG A 80 -22.48 -5.83 7.70
C ARG A 80 -21.94 -4.58 7.03
N ASN A 81 -22.61 -3.44 7.17
CA ASN A 81 -22.06 -2.16 6.72
C ASN A 81 -21.15 -1.51 7.79
N THR A 82 -20.56 -0.36 7.47
CA THR A 82 -19.67 0.39 8.38
C THR A 82 -20.36 0.91 9.65
N THR A 83 -21.68 1.11 9.61
CA THR A 83 -22.49 1.53 10.77
C THR A 83 -22.88 0.36 11.70
N GLY A 84 -22.51 -0.88 11.34
CA GLY A 84 -22.83 -2.07 12.12
C GLY A 84 -24.17 -2.73 11.77
N ARG A 85 -24.94 -2.19 10.82
CA ARG A 85 -26.19 -2.82 10.35
C ARG A 85 -25.89 -4.07 9.53
N GLU A 86 -26.69 -5.11 9.74
CA GLU A 86 -26.57 -6.39 9.05
C GLU A 86 -27.79 -6.67 8.19
N GLY A 87 -27.60 -7.44 7.12
CA GLY A 87 -28.68 -7.95 6.28
C GLY A 87 -28.15 -8.72 5.08
N THR A 88 -29.05 -9.15 4.20
CA THR A 88 -28.71 -9.87 2.96
C THR A 88 -28.38 -8.92 1.81
N ILE A 89 -27.38 -9.29 1.02
CA ILE A 89 -26.91 -8.52 -0.15
C ILE A 89 -26.70 -9.43 -1.36
N PRO A 90 -26.96 -8.95 -2.59
CA PRO A 90 -26.70 -9.71 -3.80
C PRO A 90 -25.20 -9.79 -4.12
N ALA A 91 -24.69 -11.01 -4.32
CA ALA A 91 -23.28 -11.31 -4.55
C ALA A 91 -22.72 -10.63 -5.82
N ASN A 92 -23.52 -10.56 -6.89
CA ASN A 92 -23.13 -9.92 -8.16
C ASN A 92 -23.06 -8.38 -8.07
N TYR A 93 -23.61 -7.77 -7.01
CA TYR A 93 -23.56 -6.32 -6.78
C TYR A 93 -22.31 -5.88 -6.05
N VAL A 94 -21.49 -6.81 -5.59
CA VAL A 94 -20.28 -6.51 -4.83
C VAL A 94 -19.04 -7.10 -5.50
N GLN A 95 -17.88 -6.56 -5.14
CA GLN A 95 -16.57 -7.00 -5.58
C GLN A 95 -15.70 -7.22 -4.35
N LYS A 96 -14.96 -8.32 -4.28
CA LYS A 96 -14.06 -8.59 -3.17
C LYS A 96 -12.95 -7.54 -3.11
N ARG A 97 -12.58 -7.13 -1.89
CA ARG A 97 -11.40 -6.33 -1.61
C ARG A 97 -10.28 -7.24 -1.15
N GLU A 98 -9.29 -7.43 -2.01
CA GLU A 98 -8.18 -8.35 -1.75
C GLU A 98 -6.85 -7.58 -1.70
N GLY A 99 -5.90 -8.08 -0.91
CA GLY A 99 -4.56 -7.51 -0.87
C GLY A 99 -3.89 -7.65 -2.24
N VAL A 100 -3.33 -6.57 -2.74
CA VAL A 100 -2.67 -6.56 -4.05
C VAL A 100 -1.32 -7.25 -3.94
N LYS A 101 -1.29 -8.53 -4.33
CA LYS A 101 -0.10 -9.38 -4.45
C LYS A 101 0.03 -9.82 -5.91
N SER A 102 0.52 -8.93 -6.78
CA SER A 102 0.57 -9.25 -8.20
C SER A 102 1.65 -10.30 -8.51
N GLY A 103 1.38 -11.21 -9.44
CA GLY A 103 2.35 -12.20 -9.96
C GLY A 103 3.50 -11.60 -10.80
N GLY A 104 3.59 -10.27 -10.86
CA GLY A 104 4.60 -9.48 -11.55
C GLY A 104 4.76 -8.10 -10.89
N LYS A 105 5.77 -7.32 -11.30
CA LYS A 105 6.05 -6.00 -10.76
C LYS A 105 5.00 -4.99 -11.23
N LEU A 106 4.18 -4.49 -10.32
CA LEU A 106 3.23 -3.43 -10.64
C LEU A 106 3.95 -2.19 -11.20
N SER A 107 3.42 -1.68 -12.31
CA SER A 107 3.90 -0.46 -12.99
C SER A 107 2.72 0.43 -13.35
N LEU A 108 2.89 1.73 -13.12
CA LEU A 108 1.95 2.76 -13.59
C LEU A 108 2.22 3.14 -15.06
N MET A 109 3.44 2.87 -15.54
CA MET A 109 3.86 3.07 -16.92
C MET A 109 4.33 1.72 -17.48
N PRO A 110 3.44 0.74 -17.68
CA PRO A 110 3.86 -0.58 -18.17
C PRO A 110 4.42 -0.52 -19.60
N TRP A 111 4.14 0.56 -20.33
CA TRP A 111 4.71 0.89 -21.64
C TRP A 111 6.09 1.55 -21.57
N PHE A 112 6.64 1.83 -20.38
CA PHE A 112 7.98 2.42 -20.21
C PHE A 112 9.02 1.32 -19.97
N HIS A 113 9.99 1.19 -20.88
CA HIS A 113 10.99 0.10 -20.86
C HIS A 113 12.37 0.56 -20.35
N GLY A 114 12.50 1.82 -19.94
CA GLY A 114 13.77 2.38 -19.45
C GLY A 114 14.84 2.46 -20.54
N LYS A 115 16.08 2.10 -20.19
CA LYS A 115 17.26 2.18 -21.08
C LYS A 115 17.35 0.96 -22.00
N ILE A 116 16.58 0.97 -23.08
CA ILE A 116 16.72 0.01 -24.19
C ILE A 116 17.19 0.73 -25.46
N THR A 117 17.89 0.01 -26.34
CA THR A 117 18.35 0.56 -27.62
C THR A 117 17.19 0.68 -28.61
N ARG A 118 17.42 1.43 -29.70
CA ARG A 118 16.46 1.58 -30.79
C ARG A 118 16.08 0.21 -31.38
N GLU A 119 17.07 -0.65 -31.60
CA GLU A 119 16.92 -1.97 -32.20
C GLU A 119 16.16 -2.93 -31.26
N GLN A 120 16.39 -2.83 -29.96
CA GLN A 120 15.63 -3.59 -28.96
C GLN A 120 14.16 -3.17 -28.95
N ALA A 121 13.87 -1.88 -29.03
CA ALA A 121 12.50 -1.38 -29.11
C ALA A 121 11.78 -1.88 -30.38
N GLU A 122 12.46 -1.83 -31.53
CA GLU A 122 11.92 -2.35 -32.81
C GLU A 122 11.61 -3.84 -32.73
N ARG A 123 12.45 -4.65 -32.07
CA ARG A 123 12.18 -6.08 -31.83
C ARG A 123 10.98 -6.29 -30.90
N LEU A 124 10.82 -5.47 -29.87
CA LEU A 124 9.71 -5.60 -28.91
C LEU A 124 8.36 -5.23 -29.53
N LEU A 125 8.36 -4.33 -30.51
CA LEU A 125 7.18 -3.93 -31.29
C LEU A 125 6.88 -4.88 -32.46
N TYR A 126 7.59 -6.01 -32.56
CA TYR A 126 7.26 -7.10 -33.46
C TYR A 126 6.35 -8.13 -32.75
N PRO A 127 5.35 -8.73 -33.44
CA PRO A 127 4.94 -8.47 -34.83
C PRO A 127 4.31 -7.07 -35.01
N PRO A 128 4.39 -6.45 -36.21
CA PRO A 128 3.86 -5.11 -36.43
C PRO A 128 2.35 -5.05 -36.18
N GLU A 129 1.93 -4.10 -35.37
CA GLU A 129 0.55 -3.87 -35.00
C GLU A 129 0.33 -2.35 -34.96
N THR A 130 -0.49 -1.81 -35.85
CA THR A 130 -0.69 -0.35 -35.95
C THR A 130 -1.18 0.22 -34.62
N GLY A 131 -0.48 1.24 -34.12
CA GLY A 131 -0.74 1.88 -32.84
C GLY A 131 -0.19 1.12 -31.62
N LEU A 132 0.58 0.04 -31.81
CA LEU A 132 1.37 -0.58 -30.75
C LEU A 132 2.56 0.32 -30.42
N PHE A 133 2.76 0.66 -29.14
CA PHE A 133 3.78 1.62 -28.75
C PHE A 133 4.54 1.25 -27.48
N LEU A 134 5.72 1.85 -27.30
CA LEU A 134 6.45 1.89 -26.04
C LEU A 134 7.22 3.20 -25.89
N VAL A 135 7.63 3.52 -24.67
CA VAL A 135 8.53 4.65 -24.37
C VAL A 135 9.84 4.11 -23.78
N ARG A 136 10.96 4.69 -24.19
CA ARG A 136 12.30 4.38 -23.69
C ARG A 136 13.05 5.66 -23.36
N GLU A 137 14.10 5.55 -22.54
CA GLU A 137 15.07 6.63 -22.38
C GLU A 137 15.84 6.85 -23.69
N SER A 138 16.11 8.12 -24.01
CA SER A 138 16.88 8.47 -25.19
C SER A 138 18.34 8.06 -24.99
N THR A 139 18.84 7.23 -25.90
CA THR A 139 20.25 6.82 -25.92
C THR A 139 21.16 7.92 -26.45
N ASN A 140 20.62 8.82 -27.26
CA ASN A 140 21.39 9.85 -27.98
C ASN A 140 21.37 11.20 -27.26
N TYR A 141 20.37 11.44 -26.43
CA TYR A 141 20.18 12.70 -25.69
C TYR A 141 19.90 12.38 -24.21
N PRO A 142 20.93 12.32 -23.36
CA PRO A 142 20.76 12.01 -21.94
C PRO A 142 19.77 12.96 -21.27
N GLY A 143 18.75 12.41 -20.61
CA GLY A 143 17.67 13.16 -19.95
C GLY A 143 16.37 13.23 -20.75
N ASP A 144 16.42 13.01 -22.05
CA ASP A 144 15.23 12.93 -22.92
C ASP A 144 14.67 11.50 -22.99
N TYR A 145 13.48 11.38 -23.57
CA TYR A 145 12.83 10.10 -23.84
C TYR A 145 12.57 9.91 -25.34
N THR A 146 12.11 8.72 -25.72
CA THR A 146 11.71 8.41 -27.11
C THR A 146 10.44 7.58 -27.09
N LEU A 147 9.40 8.09 -27.75
CA LEU A 147 8.16 7.37 -28.04
C LEU A 147 8.35 6.58 -29.33
N CYS A 148 8.19 5.26 -29.25
CA CYS A 148 8.32 4.34 -30.38
C CYS A 148 6.92 3.83 -30.74
N VAL A 149 6.46 4.03 -31.97
CA VAL A 149 5.10 3.67 -32.42
C VAL A 149 5.18 2.81 -33.66
N SER A 150 4.53 1.65 -33.65
CA SER A 150 4.38 0.82 -34.84
C SER A 150 3.25 1.36 -35.70
N CYS A 151 3.55 1.72 -36.95
CA CYS A 151 2.58 2.19 -37.94
C CYS A 151 2.97 1.68 -39.32
N ASP A 152 2.00 1.16 -40.08
CA ASP A 152 2.16 0.71 -41.46
C ASP A 152 3.36 -0.24 -41.69
N GLY A 153 3.57 -1.17 -40.75
CA GLY A 153 4.66 -2.16 -40.83
C GLY A 153 6.05 -1.62 -40.48
N LYS A 154 6.16 -0.37 -40.05
CA LYS A 154 7.40 0.26 -39.58
C LYS A 154 7.27 0.69 -38.12
N VAL A 155 8.39 1.05 -37.52
CA VAL A 155 8.45 1.64 -36.18
C VAL A 155 8.97 3.07 -36.32
N GLU A 156 8.11 4.04 -36.03
CA GLU A 156 8.44 5.44 -35.96
C GLU A 156 8.97 5.80 -34.58
N HIS A 157 9.96 6.70 -34.51
CA HIS A 157 10.62 7.10 -33.26
C HIS A 157 10.55 8.61 -33.10
N TYR A 158 9.78 9.06 -32.11
CA TYR A 158 9.58 10.46 -31.77
C TYR A 158 10.41 10.80 -30.54
N ARG A 159 11.28 11.81 -30.65
CA ARG A 159 12.03 12.32 -29.50
C ARG A 159 11.07 13.08 -28.59
N ILE A 160 11.09 12.74 -27.30
CA ILE A 160 10.39 13.51 -26.27
C ILE A 160 11.45 14.35 -25.57
N ILE A 161 11.38 15.66 -25.74
CA ILE A 161 12.32 16.64 -25.19
C ILE A 161 11.90 16.95 -23.76
N TYR A 162 12.82 16.83 -22.81
CA TYR A 162 12.61 17.29 -21.43
C TYR A 162 13.29 18.64 -21.21
N HIS A 163 12.50 19.68 -21.00
CA HIS A 163 13.01 21.04 -20.80
C HIS A 163 12.19 21.79 -19.75
N ASN A 164 12.88 22.44 -18.80
CA ASN A 164 12.26 23.22 -17.71
C ASN A 164 11.16 22.50 -16.92
N GLY A 165 11.33 21.19 -16.68
CA GLY A 165 10.36 20.39 -15.93
C GLY A 165 9.12 19.98 -16.74
N LYS A 166 9.14 20.17 -18.06
CA LYS A 166 8.06 19.77 -18.98
C LYS A 166 8.59 18.88 -20.11
N LEU A 167 7.68 18.12 -20.71
CA LEU A 167 7.92 17.20 -21.81
C LEU A 167 7.17 17.66 -23.05
N THR A 168 7.77 17.52 -24.23
CA THR A 168 7.14 17.86 -25.51
C THR A 168 7.72 17.02 -26.65
N ILE A 169 6.96 16.79 -27.73
CA ILE A 169 7.45 16.17 -28.97
C ILE A 169 7.60 17.22 -30.09
N ASP A 170 6.72 18.21 -30.13
CA ASP A 170 6.57 19.20 -31.21
C ASP A 170 6.99 20.63 -30.83
N GLU A 171 7.32 20.87 -29.56
CA GLU A 171 7.58 22.20 -28.98
C GLU A 171 6.36 23.15 -28.99
N GLU A 172 5.16 22.64 -29.27
CA GLU A 172 3.90 23.39 -29.22
C GLU A 172 3.11 23.00 -27.97
N GLU A 173 2.93 21.70 -27.75
CA GLU A 173 2.27 21.16 -26.57
C GLU A 173 3.26 20.68 -25.51
N TYR A 174 2.94 20.95 -24.25
CA TYR A 174 3.81 20.64 -23.12
C TYR A 174 3.08 19.90 -22.01
N PHE A 175 3.67 18.80 -21.56
CA PHE A 175 3.14 17.91 -20.53
C PHE A 175 4.01 17.93 -19.27
N GLU A 176 3.43 17.67 -18.11
CA GLU A 176 4.19 17.63 -16.84
C GLU A 176 4.90 16.29 -16.62
N ASN A 177 4.41 15.20 -17.23
CA ASN A 177 4.92 13.84 -17.07
C ASN A 177 4.59 12.96 -18.29
N LEU A 178 5.23 11.80 -18.39
CA LEU A 178 5.08 10.91 -19.54
C LEU A 178 3.67 10.30 -19.63
N MET A 179 2.97 10.14 -18.49
CA MET A 179 1.59 9.64 -18.48
C MET A 179 0.63 10.60 -19.18
N GLN A 180 0.73 11.91 -18.90
CA GLN A 180 -0.06 12.93 -19.58
C GLN A 180 0.21 12.96 -21.09
N LEU A 181 1.49 12.87 -21.48
CA LEU A 181 1.88 12.81 -22.88
C LEU A 181 1.28 11.59 -23.59
N VAL A 182 1.42 10.39 -22.99
CA VAL A 182 0.86 9.16 -23.58
C VAL A 182 -0.67 9.21 -23.64
N GLU A 183 -1.33 9.77 -22.63
CA GLU A 183 -2.79 9.93 -22.62
C GLU A 183 -3.25 10.85 -23.76
N HIS A 184 -2.60 12.01 -23.93
CA HIS A 184 -2.89 12.94 -25.03
C HIS A 184 -2.81 12.24 -26.38
N TYR A 185 -1.67 11.62 -26.66
CA TYR A 185 -1.42 10.94 -27.93
C TYR A 185 -2.25 9.65 -28.12
N THR A 186 -2.90 9.14 -27.06
CA THR A 186 -3.90 8.06 -27.15
C THR A 186 -5.24 8.59 -27.66
N LYS A 187 -5.61 9.82 -27.26
CA LYS A 187 -6.88 10.46 -27.62
C LYS A 187 -6.82 11.09 -29.02
N ASP A 188 -5.73 11.78 -29.32
CA ASP A 188 -5.48 12.42 -30.61
C ASP A 188 -4.09 12.01 -31.11
N ALA A 189 -3.90 11.86 -32.43
CA ALA A 189 -2.57 11.59 -32.96
C ALA A 189 -1.69 12.84 -32.96
N ASP A 190 -2.28 14.02 -33.12
CA ASP A 190 -1.62 15.34 -33.01
C ASP A 190 -0.20 15.40 -33.62
N GLY A 191 -0.09 15.03 -34.90
CA GLY A 191 1.19 15.00 -35.63
C GLY A 191 1.97 13.68 -35.59
N LEU A 192 1.59 12.71 -34.74
CA LEU A 192 2.08 11.34 -34.82
C LEU A 192 1.53 10.60 -36.05
N CYS A 193 2.23 9.55 -36.48
CA CYS A 193 1.83 8.71 -37.61
C CYS A 193 0.47 8.02 -37.40
N THR A 194 0.14 7.73 -36.14
CA THR A 194 -1.17 7.26 -35.70
C THR A 194 -1.32 7.53 -34.21
N ARG A 195 -2.56 7.54 -33.71
CA ARG A 195 -2.82 7.61 -32.27
C ARG A 195 -2.26 6.38 -31.57
N LEU A 196 -1.91 6.52 -30.30
CA LEU A 196 -1.51 5.39 -29.46
C LEU A 196 -2.73 4.50 -29.20
N ILE A 197 -2.64 3.21 -29.51
CA ILE A 197 -3.77 2.27 -29.39
C ILE A 197 -3.49 1.24 -28.30
N LYS A 198 -2.31 0.62 -28.35
CA LYS A 198 -1.99 -0.51 -27.49
C LYS A 198 -0.59 -0.37 -26.89
N PRO A 199 -0.44 -0.39 -25.56
CA PRO A 199 0.87 -0.36 -24.95
C PRO A 199 1.56 -1.72 -25.10
N LYS A 200 2.83 -1.72 -25.51
CA LYS A 200 3.72 -2.88 -25.36
C LYS A 200 4.19 -2.93 -23.92
N LEU A 201 3.63 -3.86 -23.15
CA LEU A 201 3.98 -4.04 -21.74
C LEU A 201 5.43 -4.53 -21.60
N MET A 202 6.15 -3.98 -20.63
CA MET A 202 7.45 -4.51 -20.20
C MET A 202 7.23 -5.90 -19.58
N GLU A 203 8.04 -6.88 -19.98
CA GLU A 203 7.92 -8.24 -19.46
C GLU A 203 8.01 -8.27 -17.93
N GLY A 204 7.14 -9.07 -17.31
CA GLY A 204 7.04 -9.17 -15.86
C GLY A 204 6.38 -7.98 -15.17
N THR A 205 5.79 -7.03 -15.91
CA THR A 205 5.00 -5.92 -15.33
C THR A 205 3.50 -6.10 -15.47
N VAL A 206 2.76 -5.56 -14.50
CA VAL A 206 1.28 -5.52 -14.49
C VAL A 206 0.82 -4.07 -14.34
N ALA A 207 -0.19 -3.65 -15.11
CA ALA A 207 -0.74 -2.30 -15.03
C ALA A 207 -1.40 -2.07 -13.66
N ALA A 208 -0.86 -1.13 -12.88
CA ALA A 208 -1.29 -0.91 -11.51
C ALA A 208 -2.76 -0.46 -11.39
N GLN A 209 -3.23 0.39 -12.32
CA GLN A 209 -4.61 0.87 -12.34
C GLN A 209 -5.63 -0.27 -12.49
N ASP A 210 -5.38 -1.20 -13.40
CA ASP A 210 -6.24 -2.36 -13.62
C ASP A 210 -6.26 -3.25 -12.39
N GLU A 211 -5.10 -3.48 -11.77
CA GLU A 211 -4.99 -4.34 -10.60
C GLU A 211 -5.72 -3.77 -9.38
N PHE A 212 -5.54 -2.47 -9.09
CA PHE A 212 -6.27 -1.81 -8.01
C PHE A 212 -7.77 -1.79 -8.26
N SER A 213 -8.20 -1.66 -9.51
CA SER A 213 -9.62 -1.71 -9.89
C SER A 213 -10.18 -3.11 -9.73
N ARG A 214 -9.49 -4.15 -10.21
CA ARG A 214 -9.87 -5.57 -10.06
C ARG A 214 -9.89 -6.03 -8.61
N SER A 215 -9.02 -5.47 -7.79
CA SER A 215 -8.91 -5.78 -6.36
C SER A 215 -9.83 -4.92 -5.48
N GLY A 216 -10.66 -4.05 -6.07
CA GLY A 216 -11.66 -3.26 -5.34
C GLY A 216 -11.11 -2.05 -4.56
N TRP A 217 -9.91 -1.58 -4.89
CA TRP A 217 -9.26 -0.44 -4.23
C TRP A 217 -9.40 0.89 -4.99
N ALA A 218 -9.81 0.86 -6.25
CA ALA A 218 -10.04 2.08 -7.03
C ALA A 218 -11.22 2.90 -6.48
N LEU A 219 -11.01 4.20 -6.23
CA LEU A 219 -12.03 5.16 -5.84
C LEU A 219 -12.42 6.06 -7.03
N ASN A 220 -13.62 6.60 -6.97
CA ASN A 220 -14.12 7.51 -8.00
C ASN A 220 -13.65 8.94 -7.74
N ARG A 221 -12.78 9.47 -8.62
CA ARG A 221 -12.27 10.85 -8.53
C ARG A 221 -13.37 11.92 -8.40
N LYS A 222 -14.52 11.75 -9.05
CA LYS A 222 -15.63 12.72 -9.05
C LYS A 222 -16.29 12.90 -7.69
N GLU A 223 -16.12 11.92 -6.80
CA GLU A 223 -16.67 11.93 -5.44
C GLU A 223 -15.69 12.45 -4.40
N LEU A 224 -14.45 12.75 -4.81
CA LEU A 224 -13.41 13.32 -3.96
C LEU A 224 -13.35 14.85 -4.14
N LYS A 225 -13.55 15.58 -3.06
CA LYS A 225 -13.30 17.02 -2.99
C LYS A 225 -12.00 17.26 -2.24
N LEU A 226 -11.04 17.91 -2.88
CA LEU A 226 -9.79 18.33 -2.24
C LEU A 226 -10.03 19.66 -1.51
N LEU A 227 -9.57 19.75 -0.27
CA LEU A 227 -9.69 20.92 0.61
C LEU A 227 -8.29 21.52 0.84
N GLN A 228 -7.94 21.88 2.07
CA GLN A 228 -6.63 22.46 2.38
C GLN A 228 -5.49 21.42 2.43
N THR A 229 -4.27 21.86 2.10
CA THR A 229 -3.03 21.10 2.37
C THR A 229 -2.83 20.98 3.88
N ILE A 230 -2.59 19.75 4.36
CA ILE A 230 -2.38 19.42 5.78
C ILE A 230 -0.97 18.93 6.09
N GLY A 231 -0.17 18.59 5.07
CA GLY A 231 1.22 18.21 5.22
C GLY A 231 1.99 18.41 3.93
N LYS A 232 3.29 18.71 4.04
CA LYS A 232 4.23 18.73 2.93
C LYS A 232 5.31 17.70 3.23
N GLY A 233 5.38 16.64 2.42
CA GLY A 233 6.35 15.55 2.60
C GLY A 233 7.33 15.46 1.44
N GLU A 234 8.40 14.68 1.63
CA GLU A 234 9.38 14.37 0.58
C GLU A 234 8.74 13.68 -0.64
N PHE A 235 7.67 12.92 -0.41
CA PHE A 235 6.97 12.12 -1.42
C PHE A 235 5.70 12.79 -1.99
N GLY A 236 5.46 14.06 -1.67
CA GLY A 236 4.29 14.83 -2.14
C GLY A 236 3.53 15.54 -1.03
N ASP A 237 2.58 16.39 -1.45
CA ASP A 237 1.69 17.10 -0.54
C ASP A 237 0.59 16.15 -0.04
N VAL A 238 0.28 16.25 1.26
CA VAL A 238 -0.89 15.60 1.88
C VAL A 238 -1.99 16.65 2.02
N ILE A 239 -3.15 16.35 1.46
CA ILE A 239 -4.30 17.26 1.36
C ILE A 239 -5.46 16.65 2.13
N LEU A 240 -6.18 17.47 2.91
CA LEU A 240 -7.46 17.07 3.49
C LEU A 240 -8.49 16.98 2.37
N GLY A 241 -9.25 15.90 2.31
CA GLY A 241 -10.35 15.73 1.37
C GLY A 241 -11.67 15.40 2.05
N ASP A 242 -12.73 15.49 1.28
CA ASP A 242 -14.03 14.89 1.56
C ASP A 242 -14.30 13.83 0.49
N TYR A 243 -14.47 12.59 0.91
CA TYR A 243 -14.92 11.50 0.05
C TYR A 243 -16.27 11.03 0.57
N ARG A 244 -17.35 11.35 -0.17
CA ARG A 244 -18.73 10.98 0.18
C ARG A 244 -19.16 11.43 1.59
N GLY A 245 -18.78 12.64 2.00
CA GLY A 245 -19.11 13.17 3.32
C GLY A 245 -18.20 12.69 4.45
N THR A 246 -17.19 11.87 4.14
CA THR A 246 -16.19 11.41 5.12
C THR A 246 -14.88 12.16 4.89
N ARG A 247 -14.31 12.71 5.97
CA ARG A 247 -13.00 13.36 5.92
C ARG A 247 -11.90 12.34 5.67
N VAL A 248 -11.03 12.62 4.70
CA VAL A 248 -9.93 11.74 4.27
C VAL A 248 -8.62 12.51 4.17
N ALA A 249 -7.50 11.81 4.30
CA ALA A 249 -6.19 12.35 3.92
C ALA A 249 -5.83 11.83 2.52
N VAL A 250 -5.37 12.73 1.66
CA VAL A 250 -5.06 12.46 0.26
C VAL A 250 -3.61 12.81 -0.01
N LYS A 251 -2.76 11.79 -0.20
CA LYS A 251 -1.38 11.98 -0.63
C LYS A 251 -1.34 12.02 -2.16
N CYS A 252 -0.97 13.16 -2.72
CA CYS A 252 -0.86 13.35 -4.17
C CYS A 252 0.59 13.12 -4.62
N ILE A 253 0.79 12.17 -5.54
CA ILE A 253 2.11 11.86 -6.10
C ILE A 253 2.21 12.51 -7.48
N LYS A 254 3.11 13.49 -7.59
CA LYS A 254 3.17 14.46 -8.72
C LYS A 254 4.24 14.14 -9.79
N ASN A 255 5.15 13.19 -9.56
CA ASN A 255 6.27 12.93 -10.47
C ASN A 255 6.48 11.42 -10.73
N ASP A 256 6.81 11.09 -11.98
CA ASP A 256 7.12 9.74 -12.48
C ASP A 256 8.20 9.02 -11.65
N ALA A 257 9.21 9.77 -11.16
CA ALA A 257 10.27 9.21 -10.30
C ALA A 257 9.73 8.64 -8.97
N THR A 258 8.56 9.12 -8.52
CA THR A 258 7.89 8.69 -7.28
C THR A 258 6.71 7.74 -7.52
N ALA A 259 6.35 7.46 -8.77
CA ALA A 259 5.26 6.56 -9.13
C ALA A 259 5.52 5.11 -8.64
N GLN A 260 6.76 4.64 -8.68
CA GLN A 260 7.06 3.31 -8.12
C GLN A 260 6.93 3.27 -6.59
N ALA A 261 7.27 4.37 -5.91
CA ALA A 261 7.06 4.51 -4.47
C ALA A 261 5.55 4.54 -4.12
N PHE A 262 4.72 5.21 -4.93
CA PHE A 262 3.25 5.14 -4.83
C PHE A 262 2.76 3.69 -4.84
N ILE A 263 3.16 2.94 -5.86
CA ILE A 263 2.71 1.55 -6.04
C ILE A 263 3.16 0.70 -4.86
N ALA A 264 4.42 0.83 -4.44
CA ALA A 264 4.96 0.06 -3.34
C ALA A 264 4.20 0.34 -2.03
N GLU A 265 4.00 1.63 -1.70
CA GLU A 265 3.25 2.05 -0.52
C GLU A 265 1.80 1.56 -0.56
N ALA A 266 1.08 1.84 -1.65
CA ALA A 266 -0.31 1.42 -1.80
C ALA A 266 -0.48 -0.11 -1.75
N SER A 267 0.41 -0.86 -2.41
CA SER A 267 0.36 -2.33 -2.43
C SER A 267 0.56 -2.93 -1.04
N VAL A 268 1.49 -2.39 -0.25
CA VAL A 268 1.65 -2.78 1.15
C VAL A 268 0.38 -2.46 1.93
N MET A 269 -0.12 -1.23 1.84
CA MET A 269 -1.30 -0.80 2.60
C MET A 269 -2.57 -1.60 2.28
N THR A 270 -2.71 -2.16 1.07
CA THR A 270 -3.84 -3.05 0.73
C THR A 270 -3.86 -4.35 1.53
N GLN A 271 -2.72 -4.76 2.08
CA GLN A 271 -2.56 -5.99 2.85
C GLN A 271 -2.61 -5.76 4.36
N LEU A 272 -2.57 -4.50 4.80
CA LEU A 272 -2.52 -4.13 6.21
C LEU A 272 -3.89 -3.71 6.70
N ARG A 273 -4.34 -4.34 7.79
CA ARG A 273 -5.58 -3.98 8.47
C ARG A 273 -5.45 -4.18 9.97
N HIS A 274 -5.33 -3.06 10.68
CA HIS A 274 -5.24 -3.04 12.14
C HIS A 274 -5.73 -1.70 12.68
N ASN A 275 -6.31 -1.68 13.88
CA ASN A 275 -6.90 -0.46 14.46
C ASN A 275 -5.86 0.64 14.73
N ASN A 276 -4.60 0.26 14.92
CA ASN A 276 -3.47 1.17 15.15
C ASN A 276 -2.56 1.35 13.92
N LEU A 277 -3.02 0.95 12.73
CA LEU A 277 -2.38 1.32 11.46
C LEU A 277 -3.31 2.29 10.73
N VAL A 278 -2.77 3.32 10.11
CA VAL A 278 -3.56 4.24 9.27
C VAL A 278 -4.12 3.46 8.09
N GLN A 279 -5.45 3.40 8.02
CA GLN A 279 -6.17 2.58 7.05
C GLN A 279 -6.19 3.25 5.67
N LEU A 280 -5.78 2.48 4.65
CA LEU A 280 -6.06 2.82 3.25
C LEU A 280 -7.57 2.69 2.99
N LEU A 281 -8.16 3.74 2.45
CA LEU A 281 -9.54 3.73 1.97
C LEU A 281 -9.60 3.36 0.49
N GLY A 282 -8.60 3.77 -0.29
CA GLY A 282 -8.40 3.35 -1.67
C GLY A 282 -7.41 4.23 -2.41
N VAL A 283 -7.32 3.99 -3.71
CA VAL A 283 -6.43 4.72 -4.61
C VAL A 283 -7.22 5.33 -5.75
N ILE A 284 -6.75 6.46 -6.27
CA ILE A 284 -7.28 7.05 -7.50
C ILE A 284 -6.11 7.20 -8.46
N VAL A 285 -6.25 6.61 -9.63
CA VAL A 285 -5.37 6.82 -10.77
C VAL A 285 -6.17 7.63 -11.78
N GLU A 286 -5.87 8.92 -11.89
CA GLU A 286 -6.53 9.82 -12.82
C GLU A 286 -5.97 9.62 -14.23
N GLU A 287 -6.81 9.85 -15.26
CA GLU A 287 -6.38 9.75 -16.65
C GLU A 287 -5.20 10.69 -16.94
N ARG A 288 -5.22 11.90 -16.36
CA ARG A 288 -4.15 12.94 -16.45
C ARG A 288 -2.88 12.63 -15.64
N GLY A 289 -2.68 11.38 -15.23
CA GLY A 289 -1.49 10.92 -14.52
C GLY A 289 -1.42 11.27 -13.02
N SER A 290 -2.43 11.94 -12.45
CA SER A 290 -2.43 12.23 -11.00
C SER A 290 -2.76 10.98 -10.19
N LEU A 291 -1.93 10.70 -9.19
CA LEU A 291 -2.05 9.51 -8.34
C LEU A 291 -2.37 9.93 -6.92
N TYR A 292 -3.44 9.37 -6.36
CA TYR A 292 -3.88 9.67 -5.01
C TYR A 292 -3.94 8.40 -4.15
N ILE A 293 -3.22 8.41 -3.03
CA ILE A 293 -3.43 7.46 -1.93
C ILE A 293 -4.41 8.13 -0.97
N VAL A 294 -5.59 7.53 -0.80
CA VAL A 294 -6.65 8.05 0.06
C VAL A 294 -6.70 7.22 1.34
N THR A 295 -6.41 7.83 2.48
CA THR A 295 -6.41 7.17 3.79
C THR A 295 -7.41 7.83 4.74
N GLU A 296 -7.67 7.19 5.87
CA GLU A 296 -8.42 7.83 6.95
C GLU A 296 -7.74 9.13 7.40
N TYR A 297 -8.54 10.13 7.80
CA TYR A 297 -8.04 11.41 8.28
C TYR A 297 -7.73 11.36 9.79
N MET A 298 -6.52 11.80 10.14
CA MET A 298 -6.03 11.85 11.51
C MET A 298 -6.00 13.30 12.01
N ALA A 299 -7.06 13.71 12.70
CA ALA A 299 -7.38 15.12 12.99
C ALA A 299 -6.33 15.87 13.83
N LYS A 300 -5.54 15.16 14.64
CA LYS A 300 -4.54 15.76 15.54
C LYS A 300 -3.12 15.72 14.99
N GLY A 301 -2.96 15.32 13.73
CA GLY A 301 -1.67 15.35 13.03
C GLY A 301 -0.67 14.33 13.58
N SER A 302 0.62 14.64 13.44
CA SER A 302 1.71 13.77 13.88
C SER A 302 1.81 13.71 15.41
N LEU A 303 2.22 12.56 15.94
CA LEU A 303 2.40 12.35 17.37
C LEU A 303 3.49 13.28 17.92
N VAL A 304 4.57 13.53 17.16
CA VAL A 304 5.62 14.46 17.60
C VAL A 304 5.10 15.89 17.78
N ASP A 305 4.28 16.40 16.86
CA ASP A 305 3.71 17.75 16.96
C ASP A 305 2.64 17.80 18.06
N TYR A 306 1.87 16.72 18.22
CA TYR A 306 0.90 16.57 19.31
C TYR A 306 1.59 16.61 20.69
N LEU A 307 2.67 15.85 20.87
CA LEU A 307 3.46 15.83 22.11
C LEU A 307 4.04 17.20 22.43
N ARG A 308 4.61 17.89 21.43
CA ARG A 308 5.20 19.23 21.59
C ARG A 308 4.17 20.30 21.91
N SER A 309 3.01 20.26 21.26
CA SER A 309 1.96 21.27 21.44
C SER A 309 1.21 21.14 22.76
N ARG A 310 1.01 19.92 23.28
CA ARG A 310 0.34 19.68 24.56
C ARG A 310 1.29 19.72 25.74
N GLY A 311 2.48 19.15 25.58
CA GLY A 311 3.53 19.13 26.59
C GLY A 311 3.16 18.36 27.86
N ARG A 312 4.11 18.37 28.81
CA ARG A 312 4.01 17.63 30.09
C ARG A 312 2.94 18.14 31.05
N SER A 313 2.44 19.35 30.86
CA SER A 313 1.40 19.94 31.70
C SER A 313 0.02 19.39 31.40
N VAL A 314 -0.17 18.82 30.20
CA VAL A 314 -1.46 18.27 29.75
C VAL A 314 -1.40 16.75 29.63
N LEU A 315 -0.27 16.21 29.18
CA LEU A 315 -0.11 14.78 28.95
C LEU A 315 0.50 14.08 30.17
N GLY A 316 -0.35 13.34 30.89
CA GLY A 316 0.08 12.49 32.02
C GLY A 316 0.63 11.12 31.60
N GLY A 317 1.19 10.38 32.56
CA GLY A 317 1.84 9.09 32.33
C GLY A 317 0.95 8.03 31.65
N ASP A 318 -0.33 7.95 32.04
CA ASP A 318 -1.29 7.01 31.41
C ASP A 318 -1.46 7.27 29.91
N CYS A 319 -1.55 8.55 29.52
CA CYS A 319 -1.69 8.94 28.11
C CYS A 319 -0.44 8.58 27.29
N LEU A 320 0.76 8.81 27.84
CA LEU A 320 2.03 8.41 27.21
C LEU A 320 2.15 6.89 27.07
N LEU A 321 1.75 6.15 28.11
CA LEU A 321 1.74 4.69 28.09
C LEU A 321 0.70 4.15 27.09
N LYS A 322 -0.46 4.80 26.96
CA LYS A 322 -1.46 4.47 25.94
C LYS A 322 -0.91 4.65 24.53
N PHE A 323 -0.25 5.77 24.21
CA PHE A 323 0.38 5.94 22.90
C PHE A 323 1.47 4.89 22.64
N SER A 324 2.24 4.54 23.68
CA SER A 324 3.24 3.46 23.61
C SER A 324 2.58 2.12 23.24
N LEU A 325 1.49 1.75 23.92
CA LEU A 325 0.72 0.53 23.64
C LEU A 325 0.10 0.54 22.24
N ASP A 326 -0.57 1.63 21.85
CA ASP A 326 -1.20 1.76 20.54
C ASP A 326 -0.17 1.51 19.40
N VAL A 327 1.04 2.09 19.51
CA VAL A 327 2.13 1.85 18.54
C VAL A 327 2.69 0.43 18.64
N CYS A 328 2.83 -0.12 19.85
CA CYS A 328 3.31 -1.49 20.03
C CYS A 328 2.37 -2.52 19.39
N ASP A 329 1.05 -2.35 19.55
CA ASP A 329 0.03 -3.22 18.96
C ASP A 329 0.11 -3.21 17.43
N ALA A 330 0.30 -2.02 16.83
CA ALA A 330 0.54 -1.88 15.39
C ALA A 330 1.78 -2.64 14.92
N MET A 331 2.88 -2.52 15.66
CA MET A 331 4.15 -3.14 15.28
C MET A 331 4.18 -4.65 15.52
N GLU A 332 3.47 -5.17 16.54
CA GLU A 332 3.24 -6.60 16.71
C GLU A 332 2.46 -7.17 15.52
N TYR A 333 1.44 -6.45 15.04
CA TYR A 333 0.71 -6.84 13.85
C TYR A 333 1.62 -6.89 12.60
N LEU A 334 2.47 -5.88 12.39
CA LEU A 334 3.43 -5.91 11.26
C LEU A 334 4.41 -7.08 11.37
N GLU A 335 4.98 -7.33 12.56
CA GLU A 335 5.88 -8.46 12.83
C GLU A 335 5.19 -9.80 12.51
N ALA A 336 3.95 -10.00 12.97
CA ALA A 336 3.18 -11.22 12.70
C ALA A 336 2.84 -11.43 11.21
N ASN A 337 2.80 -10.35 10.43
CA ASN A 337 2.56 -10.39 8.98
C ASN A 337 3.85 -10.28 8.15
N ASN A 338 5.04 -10.46 8.77
CA ASN A 338 6.35 -10.43 8.12
C ASN A 338 6.71 -9.11 7.43
N PHE A 339 6.13 -7.99 7.87
CA PHE A 339 6.49 -6.65 7.40
C PHE A 339 7.50 -5.98 8.32
N VAL A 340 8.44 -5.26 7.70
CA VAL A 340 9.39 -4.38 8.37
C VAL A 340 9.11 -2.96 7.93
N HIS A 341 8.83 -2.06 8.87
CA HIS A 341 8.47 -0.66 8.61
C HIS A 341 9.65 0.18 8.14
N ARG A 342 10.84 -0.02 8.74
CA ARG A 342 12.12 0.66 8.40
C ARG A 342 12.22 2.16 8.71
N ASP A 343 11.10 2.82 9.00
CA ASP A 343 11.07 4.25 9.39
C ASP A 343 10.07 4.54 10.52
N LEU A 344 10.10 3.72 11.57
CA LEU A 344 9.27 3.97 12.75
C LEU A 344 9.84 5.15 13.57
N ALA A 345 9.05 6.21 13.72
CA ALA A 345 9.39 7.41 14.49
C ALA A 345 8.12 8.18 14.87
N ALA A 346 8.18 9.05 15.88
CA ALA A 346 6.99 9.81 16.32
C ALA A 346 6.42 10.74 15.23
N ARG A 347 7.22 11.13 14.23
CA ARG A 347 6.74 11.88 13.05
C ARG A 347 5.87 11.06 12.09
N ASN A 348 6.03 9.73 12.09
CA ASN A 348 5.31 8.78 11.25
C ASN A 348 4.19 8.06 12.01
N VAL A 349 3.87 8.53 13.23
CA VAL A 349 2.67 8.12 13.97
C VAL A 349 1.70 9.30 13.96
N LEU A 350 0.44 9.04 13.63
CA LEU A 350 -0.62 10.05 13.60
C LEU A 350 -1.61 9.85 14.74
N VAL A 351 -2.29 10.92 15.16
CA VAL A 351 -3.24 10.90 16.28
C VAL A 351 -4.65 11.23 15.78
N SER A 352 -5.61 10.34 16.08
CA SER A 352 -7.02 10.52 15.73
C SER A 352 -7.70 11.55 16.62
N ASP A 353 -8.92 11.95 16.29
CA ASP A 353 -9.71 12.85 17.14
C ASP A 353 -9.96 12.26 18.55
N ASP A 354 -10.11 10.94 18.64
CA ASP A 354 -10.28 10.20 19.90
C ASP A 354 -8.98 9.90 20.66
N ASN A 355 -7.86 10.56 20.30
CA ASN A 355 -6.53 10.31 20.89
C ASN A 355 -6.02 8.86 20.72
N ILE A 356 -6.34 8.24 19.58
CA ILE A 356 -5.77 6.93 19.22
C ILE A 356 -4.55 7.17 18.36
N ALA A 357 -3.40 6.62 18.75
CA ALA A 357 -2.21 6.65 17.92
C ALA A 357 -2.27 5.55 16.85
N LYS A 358 -1.93 5.91 15.62
CA LYS A 358 -1.81 4.98 14.50
C LYS A 358 -0.52 5.18 13.73
N VAL A 359 0.20 4.09 13.45
CA VAL A 359 1.41 4.12 12.64
C VAL A 359 1.05 4.34 11.17
N SER A 360 1.85 5.13 10.47
CA SER A 360 1.64 5.60 9.10
C SER A 360 2.96 5.63 8.31
N ASP A 361 2.91 6.09 7.06
CA ASP A 361 4.06 6.22 6.15
C ASP A 361 4.76 4.87 5.86
N PHE A 362 4.07 4.06 5.06
CA PHE A 362 4.54 2.73 4.65
C PHE A 362 5.44 2.78 3.42
N GLY A 363 5.91 3.97 2.99
CA GLY A 363 6.69 4.15 1.76
C GLY A 363 8.00 3.37 1.72
N LEU A 364 8.58 3.05 2.90
CA LEU A 364 9.76 2.20 3.04
C LEU A 364 9.45 0.80 3.57
N THR A 365 8.17 0.50 3.84
CA THR A 365 7.77 -0.79 4.40
C THR A 365 7.93 -1.89 3.35
N LYS A 366 8.54 -3.00 3.74
CA LYS A 366 8.77 -4.16 2.86
C LYS A 366 8.66 -5.46 3.64
N GLU A 367 8.44 -6.56 2.93
CA GLU A 367 8.62 -7.89 3.50
C GLU A 367 10.08 -8.09 3.97
N ALA A 368 10.27 -8.84 5.05
CA ALA A 368 11.58 -9.05 5.67
C ALA A 368 12.62 -9.72 4.73
N SER A 369 12.18 -10.39 3.66
CA SER A 369 13.03 -11.09 2.68
C SER A 369 13.64 -10.18 1.61
N SER A 370 13.27 -8.88 1.55
CA SER A 370 13.69 -7.98 0.46
C SER A 370 15.12 -7.42 0.64
N ILE A 371 15.96 -7.57 -0.40
CA ILE A 371 17.44 -7.43 -0.34
C ILE A 371 17.97 -6.05 -0.79
N GLN A 372 17.16 -5.18 -1.40
CA GLN A 372 17.64 -3.90 -1.97
C GLN A 372 17.12 -2.67 -1.24
N ASP A 373 18.02 -1.73 -0.89
CA ASP A 373 17.68 -0.33 -0.61
C ASP A 373 18.82 0.65 -0.94
N THR A 374 18.48 1.69 -1.69
CA THR A 374 19.31 2.87 -1.99
C THR A 374 18.79 4.16 -1.31
N ALA A 375 17.77 4.04 -0.45
CA ALA A 375 17.13 5.19 0.21
C ALA A 375 18.03 5.84 1.29
N LYS A 376 17.91 7.17 1.46
CA LYS A 376 18.51 7.88 2.59
C LYS A 376 17.83 7.42 3.88
N LEU A 377 18.63 7.04 4.88
CA LEU A 377 18.13 6.48 6.13
C LEU A 377 18.10 7.53 7.26
N PRO A 378 17.08 7.50 8.14
CA PRO A 378 16.96 8.40 9.28
C PRO A 378 17.90 7.96 10.42
N VAL A 379 19.17 8.34 10.33
CA VAL A 379 20.29 7.86 11.19
C VAL A 379 19.98 7.75 12.69
N LYS A 380 19.22 8.69 13.27
CA LYS A 380 18.91 8.67 14.72
C LYS A 380 17.94 7.54 15.11
N TRP A 381 17.08 7.10 14.22
CA TRP A 381 16.10 6.03 14.49
C TRP A 381 16.58 4.67 14.01
N THR A 382 17.47 4.64 13.01
CA THR A 382 17.94 3.39 12.41
C THR A 382 18.92 2.65 13.33
N SER A 383 18.77 1.32 13.43
CA SER A 383 19.68 0.47 14.18
C SER A 383 21.09 0.41 13.56
N PRO A 384 22.14 0.11 14.35
CA PRO A 384 23.52 0.05 13.84
C PRO A 384 23.71 -0.94 12.68
N GLU A 385 23.12 -2.14 12.76
CA GLU A 385 23.22 -3.13 11.70
C GLU A 385 22.48 -2.70 10.41
N ALA A 386 21.36 -1.99 10.52
CA ALA A 386 20.65 -1.47 9.35
C ALA A 386 21.41 -0.30 8.70
N LEU A 387 22.14 0.51 9.47
CA LEU A 387 22.98 1.57 8.91
C LEU A 387 24.21 1.01 8.18
N ARG A 388 24.91 0.06 8.80
CA ARG A 388 26.19 -0.51 8.32
C ARG A 388 26.01 -1.55 7.23
N GLU A 389 25.12 -2.52 7.45
CA GLU A 389 24.97 -3.71 6.61
C GLU A 389 23.75 -3.62 5.68
N LYS A 390 22.95 -2.54 5.80
CA LYS A 390 21.63 -2.42 5.13
C LYS A 390 20.70 -3.58 5.44
N ARG A 391 20.90 -4.22 6.61
CA ARG A 391 20.15 -5.39 7.05
C ARG A 391 18.97 -4.97 7.93
N PHE A 392 17.82 -4.79 7.29
CA PHE A 392 16.56 -4.49 7.97
C PHE A 392 15.85 -5.75 8.42
N SER A 393 15.22 -5.71 9.59
CA SER A 393 14.44 -6.80 10.18
C SER A 393 13.43 -6.25 11.18
N THR A 394 12.52 -7.09 11.69
CA THR A 394 11.63 -6.67 12.79
C THR A 394 12.43 -6.21 14.02
N LYS A 395 13.65 -6.74 14.21
CA LYS A 395 14.58 -6.32 15.28
C LYS A 395 15.18 -4.94 15.06
N SER A 396 15.34 -4.48 13.82
CA SER A 396 15.71 -3.07 13.57
C SER A 396 14.53 -2.13 13.86
N ASP A 397 13.29 -2.56 13.64
CA ASP A 397 12.12 -1.78 14.06
C ASP A 397 11.96 -1.73 15.58
N VAL A 398 12.32 -2.80 16.30
CA VAL A 398 12.36 -2.78 17.78
C VAL A 398 13.33 -1.72 18.29
N TRP A 399 14.48 -1.54 17.63
CA TRP A 399 15.41 -0.45 17.96
C TRP A 399 14.74 0.92 17.77
N SER A 400 14.13 1.14 16.60
CA SER A 400 13.40 2.37 16.27
C SER A 400 12.27 2.64 17.27
N TYR A 401 11.57 1.59 17.72
CA TYR A 401 10.54 1.69 18.76
C TYR A 401 11.10 2.16 20.10
N GLY A 402 12.29 1.70 20.49
CA GLY A 402 12.98 2.23 21.67
C GLY A 402 13.27 3.73 21.57
N ILE A 403 13.67 4.22 20.38
CA ILE A 403 13.86 5.66 20.13
C ILE A 403 12.51 6.40 20.18
N LEU A 404 11.45 5.83 19.61
CA LEU A 404 10.10 6.38 19.66
C LEU A 404 9.56 6.47 21.10
N LEU A 405 9.79 5.48 21.95
CA LEU A 405 9.47 5.57 23.38
C LEU A 405 10.20 6.75 24.02
N TRP A 406 11.48 6.95 23.71
CA TRP A 406 12.22 8.10 24.22
C TRP A 406 11.62 9.42 23.73
N GLU A 407 11.17 9.51 22.47
CA GLU A 407 10.44 10.68 21.95
C GLU A 407 9.13 10.91 22.73
N ILE A 408 8.34 9.87 22.99
CA ILE A 408 7.08 9.96 23.75
C ILE A 408 7.34 10.52 25.16
N TYR A 409 8.24 9.90 25.91
CA TYR A 409 8.51 10.25 27.31
C TYR A 409 9.37 11.52 27.46
N SER A 410 9.92 12.05 26.36
CA SER A 410 10.56 13.36 26.31
C SER A 410 9.68 14.46 25.72
N PHE A 411 8.41 14.16 25.43
CA PHE A 411 7.43 15.09 24.84
C PHE A 411 7.89 15.66 23.49
N GLY A 412 8.46 14.79 22.65
CA GLY A 412 8.86 15.11 21.28
C GLY A 412 10.21 15.83 21.15
N ARG A 413 11.10 15.72 22.15
CA ARG A 413 12.50 16.17 21.99
C ARG A 413 13.17 15.40 20.85
N VAL A 414 14.16 16.04 20.22
CA VAL A 414 14.95 15.40 19.17
C VAL A 414 15.92 14.39 19.80
N PRO A 415 15.98 13.13 19.32
CA PRO A 415 16.90 12.12 19.86
C PRO A 415 18.39 12.54 19.78
N TYR A 416 19.19 11.99 20.69
CA TYR A 416 20.62 12.28 20.89
C TYR A 416 20.89 13.78 21.09
N PRO A 417 20.31 14.40 22.14
CA PRO A 417 20.48 15.81 22.38
C PRO A 417 21.97 16.16 22.55
N ARG A 418 22.41 17.25 21.91
CA ARG A 418 23.79 17.77 21.95
C ARG A 418 24.85 16.83 21.34
N ILE A 419 24.46 15.81 20.58
CA ILE A 419 25.38 14.95 19.83
C ILE A 419 25.23 15.27 18.33
N PRO A 420 26.30 15.72 17.64
CA PRO A 420 26.29 15.89 16.19
C PRO A 420 25.97 14.59 15.47
N LEU A 421 25.25 14.65 14.35
CA LEU A 421 24.77 13.45 13.64
C LEU A 421 25.90 12.47 13.28
N LYS A 422 27.05 13.00 12.85
CA LYS A 422 28.25 12.21 12.51
C LYS A 422 28.81 11.40 13.68
N ASP A 423 28.53 11.82 14.91
CA ASP A 423 29.06 11.20 16.14
C ASP A 423 28.06 10.21 16.77
N VAL A 424 26.80 10.16 16.30
CA VAL A 424 25.77 9.28 16.85
C VAL A 424 26.16 7.81 16.69
N VAL A 425 26.44 7.39 15.45
CA VAL A 425 26.75 5.97 15.15
C VAL A 425 28.00 5.48 15.90
N PRO A 426 29.15 6.18 15.85
CA PRO A 426 30.36 5.73 16.55
C PRO A 426 30.19 5.64 18.07
N ARG A 427 29.35 6.49 18.67
CA ARG A 427 29.08 6.42 20.12
C ARG A 427 28.18 5.25 20.47
N VAL A 428 27.11 5.04 19.70
CA VAL A 428 26.17 3.94 19.91
C VAL A 428 26.90 2.58 19.80
N GLU A 429 27.78 2.41 18.81
CA GLU A 429 28.58 1.19 18.64
C GLU A 429 29.52 0.92 19.84
N LYS A 430 29.92 1.96 20.57
CA LYS A 430 30.70 1.86 21.82
C LYS A 430 29.84 1.65 23.07
N GLY A 431 28.54 1.40 22.90
CA GLY A 431 27.61 1.12 23.99
C GLY A 431 26.92 2.35 24.59
N TYR A 432 27.06 3.53 23.99
CA TYR A 432 26.30 4.71 24.42
C TYR A 432 24.79 4.48 24.26
N LYS A 433 24.04 4.86 25.30
CA LYS A 433 22.58 4.93 25.29
C LYS A 433 22.17 6.32 25.79
N MET A 434 21.08 6.87 25.26
CA MET A 434 20.56 8.16 25.73
C MET A 434 20.12 8.05 27.20
N ASP A 435 20.29 9.14 27.96
CA ASP A 435 19.80 9.22 29.33
C ASP A 435 18.26 9.12 29.38
N ALA A 436 17.75 8.68 30.53
CA ALA A 436 16.31 8.63 30.79
C ALA A 436 15.71 10.05 30.69
N PRO A 437 14.59 10.25 29.97
CA PRO A 437 13.89 11.53 29.96
C PRO A 437 13.47 11.97 31.38
N ASP A 438 13.39 13.29 31.58
CA ASP A 438 12.97 13.88 32.86
C ASP A 438 11.58 13.36 33.26
N GLY A 439 11.47 12.70 34.41
CA GLY A 439 10.20 12.11 34.90
C GLY A 439 9.78 10.80 34.23
N CYS A 440 10.66 10.17 33.43
CA CYS A 440 10.39 8.86 32.85
C CYS A 440 10.42 7.76 33.94
N PRO A 441 9.37 6.92 34.04
CA PRO A 441 9.38 5.79 34.97
C PRO A 441 10.55 4.84 34.67
N PRO A 442 11.32 4.39 35.69
CA PRO A 442 12.48 3.51 35.48
C PRO A 442 12.14 2.24 34.70
N VAL A 443 10.98 1.65 34.97
CA VAL A 443 10.50 0.44 34.28
C VAL A 443 10.30 0.64 32.77
N VAL A 444 9.92 1.85 32.34
CA VAL A 444 9.78 2.18 30.91
C VAL A 444 11.17 2.40 30.30
N TYR A 445 12.06 3.09 31.01
CA TYR A 445 13.43 3.28 30.53
C TYR A 445 14.20 1.96 30.41
N ASP A 446 13.92 0.99 31.27
CA ASP A 446 14.46 -0.37 31.13
C ASP A 446 13.99 -1.07 29.85
N LEU A 447 12.77 -0.80 29.37
CA LEU A 447 12.31 -1.28 28.06
C LEU A 447 13.07 -0.61 26.92
N MET A 448 13.30 0.71 26.99
CA MET A 448 14.11 1.43 25.99
C MET A 448 15.51 0.82 25.89
N LYS A 449 16.16 0.57 27.03
CA LYS A 449 17.49 -0.05 27.07
C LYS A 449 17.52 -1.46 26.47
N GLN A 450 16.47 -2.26 26.65
CA GLN A 450 16.33 -3.59 26.04
C GLN A 450 16.20 -3.49 24.52
N CYS A 451 15.43 -2.51 24.02
CA CYS A 451 15.31 -2.23 22.58
C CYS A 451 16.65 -1.82 21.96
N TRP A 452 17.48 -1.06 22.69
CA TRP A 452 18.82 -0.63 22.27
C TRP A 452 19.93 -1.63 22.61
N THR A 453 19.64 -2.92 22.62
CA THR A 453 20.67 -3.96 22.73
C THR A 453 21.40 -4.07 21.39
N LEU A 454 22.74 -4.05 21.40
CA LEU A 454 23.53 -4.06 20.16
C LEU A 454 23.30 -5.35 19.36
N ASP A 455 23.33 -6.50 20.03
CA ASP A 455 22.93 -7.76 19.42
C ASP A 455 21.42 -7.74 19.13
N ALA A 456 21.08 -7.72 17.83
CA ALA A 456 19.71 -7.68 17.35
C ALA A 456 18.89 -8.90 17.79
N ALA A 457 19.51 -10.07 17.94
CA ALA A 457 18.81 -11.29 18.36
C ALA A 457 18.34 -11.22 19.82
N MET A 458 19.06 -10.47 20.65
CA MET A 458 18.77 -10.29 22.08
C MET A 458 17.68 -9.23 22.36
N ARG A 459 17.28 -8.47 21.34
CA ARG A 459 16.17 -7.51 21.49
C ARG A 459 14.84 -8.26 21.64
N PRO A 460 13.90 -7.78 22.47
CA PRO A 460 12.59 -8.41 22.63
C PRO A 460 11.80 -8.42 21.30
N SER A 461 10.77 -9.26 21.18
CA SER A 461 9.76 -9.12 20.12
C SER A 461 8.73 -8.04 20.49
N PHE A 462 7.94 -7.58 19.53
CA PHE A 462 6.87 -6.61 19.82
C PHE A 462 5.80 -7.21 20.74
N ARG A 463 5.50 -8.50 20.60
CA ARG A 463 4.62 -9.22 21.54
C ARG A 463 5.13 -9.14 22.99
N MET A 464 6.42 -9.41 23.21
CA MET A 464 7.02 -9.31 24.55
C MET A 464 6.98 -7.88 25.09
N LEU A 465 7.21 -6.88 24.23
CA LEU A 465 7.12 -5.47 24.62
C LEU A 465 5.68 -5.10 25.02
N ARG A 466 4.68 -5.54 24.26
CA ARG A 466 3.27 -5.31 24.55
C ARG A 466 2.88 -5.89 25.91
N GLU A 467 3.23 -7.16 26.16
CA GLU A 467 2.95 -7.83 27.44
C GLU A 467 3.57 -7.07 28.63
N LYS A 468 4.80 -6.54 28.47
CA LYS A 468 5.46 -5.73 29.50
C LYS A 468 4.78 -4.37 29.71
N LEU A 469 4.36 -3.69 28.64
CA LEU A 469 3.65 -2.41 28.74
C LEU A 469 2.27 -2.58 29.39
N GLN A 470 1.56 -3.67 29.05
CA GLN A 470 0.29 -4.03 29.69
C GLN A 470 0.48 -4.32 31.18
N HIS A 471 1.57 -5.01 31.55
CA HIS A 471 1.92 -5.23 32.95
C HIS A 471 2.20 -3.91 33.69
N ILE A 472 2.98 -3.01 33.10
CA ILE A 472 3.25 -1.67 33.65
C ILE A 472 1.93 -0.92 33.86
N ARG A 473 1.00 -0.97 32.90
CA ARG A 473 -0.31 -0.33 33.03
C ARG A 473 -1.15 -0.94 34.15
N ALA A 474 -1.25 -2.27 34.18
CA ALA A 474 -2.07 -3.00 35.15
C ALA A 474 -1.57 -2.88 36.60
N LYS A 475 -0.28 -2.61 36.78
CA LYS A 475 0.36 -2.39 38.09
C LYS A 475 0.62 -0.92 38.39
N GLU A 476 0.16 -0.02 37.52
CA GLU A 476 0.33 1.44 37.66
C GLU A 476 1.78 1.88 37.89
N LEU A 477 2.76 1.12 37.34
CA LEU A 477 4.20 1.40 37.51
C LEU A 477 4.69 2.60 36.68
N TYR A 478 3.75 3.34 36.09
CA TYR A 478 3.99 4.52 35.27
C TYR A 478 3.65 5.83 36.00
N LEU A 479 3.06 5.74 37.19
CA LEU A 479 2.69 6.88 38.04
C LEU A 479 3.90 7.49 38.77
#